data_AF-A0A7H4PDI2-F1
#
_entry.id   AF-A0A7H4PDI2-F1
#
_cell.length_a   1.000
_cell.length_b   1.000
_cell.length_c   1.000
_cell.angle_alpha   90.00
_cell.angle_beta   90.00
_cell.angle_gamma   90.00
#
_symmetry.space_group_name_H-M   'P 1'
#
loop_
_entity.id
_entity.type
_entity.pdbx_description
1 polymer ?
#
loop_
_entity_poly.entity_id
_entity_poly.type
_entity_poly.pdbx_seq_one_letter_code
_entity_poly.pdbx_strand_id
1 'polypeptide(L)' 'MKRLKKQGNVVELLPENSEFSPIVVDLREQSFTIEGLAVGVIRNGNWQ' A
#
# COMPACT_ATOMS: atom_id res chain seq x y z
N MET A 1 -4.25 -2.82 -0.98
CA MET A 1 -2.85 -3.30 -0.99
C MET A 1 -2.03 -2.44 -1.94
N LYS A 2 -0.80 -2.09 -1.56
CA LYS A 2 0.17 -1.26 -2.31
C LYS A 2 1.58 -1.77 -1.98
N ARG A 3 2.57 -1.51 -2.83
CA ARG A 3 3.97 -1.79 -2.51
C ARG A 3 4.53 -0.67 -1.63
N LEU A 4 5.11 -1.05 -0.49
CA LEU A 4 5.69 -0.10 0.47
C LEU A 4 7.10 0.32 0.02
N LYS A 5 7.37 1.63 0.01
CA LYS A 5 8.71 2.21 -0.11
C LYS A 5 8.87 3.30 0.96
N LYS A 6 9.79 3.13 1.90
CA LYS A 6 10.02 4.08 3.00
C LYS A 6 11.38 4.75 2.86
N GLN A 7 11.40 6.08 2.96
CA GLN A 7 12.61 6.91 2.94
C GLN A 7 12.54 7.91 4.10
N GLY A 8 13.26 7.62 5.19
CA GLY A 8 13.20 8.44 6.41
C GLY A 8 11.77 8.51 6.97
N ASN A 9 11.23 9.73 7.07
CA ASN A 9 9.87 10.02 7.56
C ASN A 9 8.80 9.98 6.47
N VAL A 10 9.20 9.77 5.21
CA VAL A 10 8.27 9.69 4.09
C VAL A 10 8.03 8.23 3.73
N VAL A 11 6.76 7.85 3.65
CA VAL A 11 6.30 6.57 3.12
C VAL A 11 5.60 6.80 1.80
N GLU A 12 6.06 6.11 0.76
CA GLU A 12 5.40 6.02 -0.54
C GLU A 12 4.69 4.66 -0.64
N LEU A 13 3.39 4.67 -0.94
CA LEU A 13 2.61 3.48 -1.28
C LEU A 13 2.44 3.42 -2.79
N LEU A 14 3.28 2.62 -3.44
CA LEU A 14 3.35 2.50 -4.89
C LEU A 14 2.23 1.59 -5.42
N PRO A 15 1.52 1.99 -6.47
CA PRO A 15 0.61 1.12 -7.19
C PRO A 15 1.36 0.19 -8.16
N GLU A 16 0.73 -0.92 -8.52
CA GLU A 16 1.16 -1.81 -9.61
C GLU A 16 0.23 -1.68 -10.84
N ASN A 17 -0.44 -0.54 -10.97
CA ASN A 17 -1.24 -0.15 -12.14
C ASN A 17 -0.88 1.31 -12.48
N SER A 18 -0.51 1.56 -13.73
CA SER A 18 -0.07 2.86 -14.26
C SER A 18 -1.16 3.95 -14.25
N GLU A 19 -2.43 3.59 -14.15
CA GLU A 19 -3.55 4.54 -14.04
C GLU A 19 -3.59 5.23 -12.66
N PHE A 20 -2.80 4.75 -11.70
CA PHE A 20 -2.78 5.26 -10.33
C PHE A 20 -1.45 5.93 -10.01
N SER A 21 -1.53 7.03 -9.27
CA SER A 21 -0.36 7.70 -8.70
C SER A 21 0.05 7.09 -7.35
N PRO A 22 1.34 7.18 -6.96
CA PRO A 22 1.79 6.89 -5.60
C PRO A 22 1.03 7.71 -4.56
N ILE A 23 0.75 7.09 -3.40
CA ILE A 23 0.28 7.81 -2.22
C ILE A 23 1.51 8.15 -1.39
N VAL A 24 1.67 9.43 -1.03
CA VAL A 24 2.78 9.93 -0.21
C VAL A 24 2.25 10.25 1.19
N VAL A 25 2.97 9.78 2.20
CA VAL A 25 2.61 9.89 3.61
C VAL A 25 3.80 10.46 4.37
N ASP A 26 3.62 11.61 5.03
CA ASP A 26 4.59 12.12 6.02
C ASP A 26 4.22 11.61 7.42
N LEU A 27 5.10 10.77 7.99
CA LEU A 27 4.89 10.15 9.30
C LEU A 27 4.89 11.16 10.47
N ARG A 28 5.29 12.41 10.24
CA ARG A 28 5.24 13.49 11.23
C ARG A 28 3.89 14.18 11.28
N GLU A 29 3.11 14.08 10.22
CA GLU A 29 1.86 14.82 10.05
C GLU A 29 0.63 13.93 10.17
N GLN A 30 0.77 12.64 9.83
CA GLN A 30 -0.34 11.69 9.83
C GLN A 30 0.06 10.35 10.45
N SER A 31 -0.88 9.76 11.18
CA SER A 31 -0.76 8.40 11.69
C SER A 31 -0.71 7.39 10.55
N PHE A 32 0.19 6.43 10.65
CA PHE A 32 0.36 5.36 9.66
C PHE A 32 0.71 4.05 10.36
N THR A 33 -0.04 3.00 10.04
CA THR A 33 0.14 1.66 10.59
C THR A 33 0.22 0.64 9.46
N ILE A 34 1.11 -0.34 9.60
CA ILE A 34 1.18 -1.49 8.69
C ILE A 34 0.34 -2.61 9.31
N GLU A 35 -0.76 -2.97 8.64
CA GLU A 35 -1.67 -4.01 9.12
C GLU A 35 -1.14 -5.44 8.91
N GLY A 36 -0.28 -5.65 7.92
CA GLY A 36 0.29 -6.96 7.64
C GLY A 36 1.03 -7.05 6.31
N LEU A 37 1.60 -8.24 6.05
CA LEU A 37 2.30 -8.55 4.81
C LEU A 37 1.41 -9.40 3.90
N ALA A 38 1.28 -9.00 2.64
CA ALA A 38 0.64 -9.84 1.63
C ALA A 38 1.57 -11.01 1.27
N VAL A 39 1.15 -12.24 1.57
CA VAL A 39 1.95 -13.47 1.38
C VAL A 39 1.43 -14.38 0.26
N GLY A 40 0.28 -14.05 -0.33
CA GLY A 40 -0.34 -14.84 -1.37
C GLY A 40 -1.71 -14.27 -1.74
N VAL A 41 -2.28 -14.80 -2.82
CA VAL A 41 -3.61 -14.43 -3.30
C VAL A 41 -4.41 -15.70 -3.51
N ILE A 42 -5.63 -15.75 -2.97
CA ILE A 42 -6.62 -16.79 -3.28
C ILE A 42 -7.67 -16.15 -4.20
N ARG A 43 -7.97 -16.79 -5.32
CA ARG A 43 -8.96 -16.30 -6.30
C ARG A 43 -10.04 -17.35 -6.54
N ASN A 44 -11.02 -17.42 -5.65
CA ASN A 44 -12.18 -18.31 -5.74
C ASN A 44 -13.49 -17.56 -5.43
N GLY A 45 -13.76 -16.43 -6.10
CA GLY A 45 -14.91 -15.58 -5.81
C GLY A 45 -15.95 -15.58 -6.93
N ASN A 46 -16.92 -16.48 -6.87
CA ASN A 46 -18.25 -16.22 -7.43
C ASN A 46 -19.11 -15.66 -6.29
N TRP A 47 -19.40 -14.36 -6.35
CA TRP A 47 -20.48 -13.76 -5.56
C TRP A 47 -21.67 -13.66 -6.51
N GLN A 48 -22.55 -14.66 -6.49
CA GLN A 48 -23.86 -14.60 -7.15
C GLN A 48 -24.92 -14.09 -6.19
#